data_AF-A0A4R1X2K6-F1
#
_entry.id   AF-A0A4R1X2K6-F1
#
_cell.length_a   1.000
_cell.length_b   1.000
_cell.length_c   1.000
_cell.angle_alpha   90.00
_cell.angle_beta   90.00
_cell.angle_gamma   90.00
#
_symmetry.space_group_name_H-M   'P 1'
#
loop_
_entity.id
_entity.type
_entity.pdbx_description
1 polymer ?
#
loop_
_entity_poly.entity_id
_entity_poly.type
_entity_poly.pdbx_seq_one_letter_code
_entity_poly.pdbx_strand_id
1 'polypeptide(L)'
;MRAFSAVGHLLAMQEAGLQALECCIGIDHAAFLADKKTHQAVLFNLMIVGESSSRILKSSPSFTSRFPDIPWRNMMGMRNRIAHAHTTLNLATIWATLEQSIPTLIETLPTLLDAARQEEAKG
;
A
#
# COMPACT_ATOMS: atom_id res chain seq x y z
N MET A 1 2.44 16.63 17.56
CA MET A 1 2.05 15.63 16.53
C MET A 1 2.77 14.34 16.89
N ARG A 2 2.08 13.29 17.38
CA ARG A 2 2.74 11.99 17.59
C ARG A 2 3.19 11.50 16.21
N ALA A 3 4.46 11.13 16.06
CA ALA A 3 4.89 10.41 14.88
C ALA A 3 4.04 9.14 14.80
N PHE A 4 3.43 8.87 13.64
CA PHE A 4 2.73 7.61 13.43
C PHE A 4 3.74 6.48 13.61
N SER A 5 3.37 5.51 14.44
CA SER A 5 4.22 4.36 14.74
C SER A 5 4.19 3.34 13.59
N ALA A 6 5.04 2.31 13.65
CA ALA A 6 5.02 1.24 12.65
C ALA A 6 3.63 0.59 12.59
N VAL A 7 3.01 0.34 13.75
CA VAL A 7 1.63 -0.17 13.82
C VAL A 7 0.64 0.75 13.12
N GLY A 8 0.72 2.07 13.36
CA GLY A 8 -0.18 3.04 12.73
C GLY A 8 -0.07 3.03 11.20
N HIS A 9 1.14 2.95 10.67
CA HIS A 9 1.36 2.87 9.22
C HIS A 9 0.90 1.55 8.61
N LEU A 10 1.10 0.43 9.30
CA LEU A 10 0.62 -0.88 8.84
C LEU A 10 -0.92 -0.96 8.82
N LEU A 11 -1.59 -0.36 9.80
CA LEU A 11 -3.06 -0.24 9.80
C LEU A 11 -3.55 0.62 8.63
N ALA A 12 -2.90 1.76 8.37
CA ALA A 12 -3.22 2.60 7.23
C ALA A 12 -3.03 1.87 5.88
N MET A 13 -2.01 1.02 5.76
CA MET A 13 -1.85 0.16 4.59
C MET A 13 -2.98 -0.86 4.45
N GLN A 14 -3.42 -1.47 5.56
CA GLN A 14 -4.49 -2.46 5.55
C GLN A 14 -5.80 -1.84 5.08
N GLU A 15 -6.17 -0.71 5.69
CA GLU A 15 -7.38 0.02 5.35
C GLU A 15 -7.35 0.49 3.88
N ALA A 16 -6.27 1.13 3.45
CA ALA A 16 -6.15 1.61 2.07
C ALA A 16 -6.14 0.45 1.05
N GLY A 17 -5.47 -0.66 1.38
CA GLY A 17 -5.48 -1.85 0.53
C GLY A 17 -6.88 -2.41 0.34
N LEU A 18 -7.64 -2.56 1.44
CA LEU A 18 -9.02 -3.04 1.39
C LEU A 18 -9.93 -2.08 0.60
N GLN A 19 -9.83 -0.77 0.84
CA GLN A 19 -10.59 0.24 0.10
C GLN A 19 -10.27 0.23 -1.40
N ALA A 20 -9.00 0.01 -1.78
CA ALA A 20 -8.61 -0.12 -3.18
C ALA A 20 -9.29 -1.31 -3.87
N LEU A 21 -9.40 -2.45 -3.18
CA LEU A 21 -10.10 -3.63 -3.70
C LEU A 21 -11.62 -3.42 -3.74
N GLU A 22 -12.19 -2.78 -2.71
CA GLU A 22 -13.62 -2.47 -2.64
C GLU A 22 -14.09 -1.61 -3.81
N CYS A 23 -13.28 -0.65 -4.23
CA CYS A 23 -13.55 0.19 -5.42
C CYS A 23 -13.71 -0.62 -6.71
N CYS A 24 -13.22 -1.86 -6.77
CA CYS A 24 -13.23 -2.70 -7.96
C CYS A 24 -14.19 -3.90 -7.86
N ILE A 25 -15.01 -3.99 -6.81
CA ILE A 25 -15.99 -5.06 -6.67
C ILE A 25 -17.00 -5.00 -7.83
N GLY A 26 -17.13 -6.12 -8.56
CA GLY A 26 -18.05 -6.23 -9.69
C GLY A 26 -17.62 -5.48 -10.94
N ILE A 27 -16.39 -4.98 -10.99
CA ILE A 27 -15.81 -4.26 -12.12
C ILE A 27 -14.73 -5.16 -12.74
N ASP A 28 -14.85 -5.44 -14.04
CA ASP A 28 -13.78 -6.12 -14.79
C ASP A 28 -12.74 -5.13 -15.31
N HIS A 29 -11.66 -5.65 -15.92
CA HIS A 29 -10.59 -4.80 -16.43
C HIS A 29 -11.06 -3.77 -17.47
N ALA A 30 -12.00 -4.13 -18.35
CA ALA A 30 -12.49 -3.20 -19.39
C ALA A 30 -13.31 -2.07 -18.77
N ALA A 31 -14.19 -2.40 -17.82
CA ALA A 31 -14.97 -1.43 -17.06
C ALA A 31 -14.08 -0.53 -16.20
N PHE A 32 -13.03 -1.08 -15.58
CA PHE A 32 -12.03 -0.30 -14.86
C PHE A 32 -11.38 0.75 -15.76
N LEU A 33 -10.84 0.34 -16.91
CA LEU A 33 -10.17 1.25 -17.86
C LEU A 33 -11.07 2.40 -18.35
N ALA A 34 -12.39 2.20 -18.36
CA ALA A 34 -13.37 3.22 -18.75
C ALA A 34 -13.79 4.15 -17.60
N ASP A 35 -13.52 3.80 -16.33
CA ASP A 35 -13.99 4.54 -15.16
C ASP A 35 -12.89 5.34 -14.47
N LYS A 36 -12.81 6.62 -14.85
CA LYS A 36 -11.88 7.59 -14.26
C LYS A 36 -12.09 7.80 -12.75
N LYS A 37 -13.32 7.66 -12.22
CA LYS A 37 -13.56 7.86 -10.79
C LYS A 37 -12.95 6.70 -10.00
N THR A 38 -13.17 5.48 -10.47
CA THR A 38 -12.56 4.28 -9.89
C THR A 38 -11.04 4.34 -9.96
N HIS A 39 -10.45 4.81 -11.07
CA HIS A 39 -9.01 5.09 -11.14
C HIS A 39 -8.55 6.02 -10.01
N GLN A 40 -9.20 7.17 -9.83
CA GLN A 40 -8.78 8.15 -8.83
C GLN A 40 -8.86 7.59 -7.40
N ALA A 41 -9.92 6.87 -7.07
CA ALA A 41 -10.09 6.23 -5.77
C ALA A 41 -9.00 5.17 -5.50
N VAL A 42 -8.72 4.32 -6.49
CA VAL A 42 -7.64 3.32 -6.41
C VAL A 42 -6.28 4.00 -6.23
N LEU A 43 -5.96 5.00 -7.05
CA LEU A 43 -4.66 5.65 -7.03
C LEU A 43 -4.40 6.36 -5.71
N PHE A 44 -5.42 6.98 -5.12
CA PHE A 44 -5.30 7.59 -3.80
C PHE A 44 -4.95 6.56 -2.72
N ASN A 45 -5.61 5.39 -2.74
CA ASN A 45 -5.31 4.32 -1.81
C ASN A 45 -3.90 3.73 -2.00
N LEU A 46 -3.46 3.53 -3.24
CA LEU A 46 -2.09 3.08 -3.53
C LEU A 46 -1.03 4.11 -3.08
N MET A 47 -1.34 5.40 -3.15
CA MET A 47 -0.50 6.47 -2.61
C MET A 47 -0.35 6.35 -1.09
N ILE A 48 -1.43 6.05 -0.35
CA ILE A 48 -1.39 5.85 1.11
C ILE A 48 -0.52 4.65 1.47
N VAL A 49 -0.68 3.53 0.76
CA VAL A 49 0.13 2.31 0.95
C VAL A 49 1.62 2.64 0.76
N GLY A 50 1.97 3.30 -0.35
CA GLY A 50 3.37 3.62 -0.63
C GLY A 50 3.97 4.69 0.27
N GLU A 51 3.19 5.69 0.69
CA GLU A 51 3.63 6.69 1.69
C GLU A 51 3.89 6.03 3.04
N SER A 52 2.96 5.20 3.52
CA SER A 52 3.12 4.45 4.77
C SER A 52 4.36 3.55 4.71
N SER A 53 4.63 2.92 3.56
CA SER A 53 5.83 2.10 3.37
C SER A 53 7.10 2.94 3.46
N SER A 54 7.11 4.10 2.81
CA SER A 54 8.22 5.05 2.89
C SER A 54 8.46 5.52 4.32
N ARG A 55 7.41 5.72 5.12
CA ARG A 55 7.53 6.16 6.51
C ARG A 55 8.14 5.08 7.38
N ILE A 56 7.65 3.83 7.29
CA ILE A 56 8.20 2.68 8.04
C ILE A 56 9.67 2.47 7.66
N LEU A 57 10.02 2.49 6.37
CA LEU A 57 11.41 2.39 5.91
C LEU A 57 12.34 3.42 6.56
N LYS A 58 11.83 4.65 6.79
CA LYS A 58 12.59 5.75 7.35
C LYS A 58 12.65 5.72 8.89
N SER A 59 11.55 5.40 9.56
CA SER A 59 11.44 5.47 11.02
C SER A 59 11.83 4.16 11.72
N SER A 60 11.72 3.04 11.03
CA SER A 60 11.85 1.69 11.61
C SER A 60 12.65 0.75 10.69
N PRO A 61 13.90 1.08 10.31
CA PRO A 61 14.70 0.27 9.41
C PRO A 61 15.05 -1.12 9.97
N SER A 62 15.15 -1.26 11.30
CA SER A 62 15.31 -2.55 11.99
C SER A 62 14.10 -3.46 11.84
N PHE A 63 12.89 -2.89 11.78
CA PHE A 63 11.67 -3.65 11.56
C PHE A 63 11.63 -4.17 10.13
N THR A 64 11.87 -3.31 9.13
CA THR A 64 11.81 -3.72 7.71
C THR A 64 12.89 -4.73 7.35
N SER A 65 14.07 -4.70 7.98
CA SER A 65 15.13 -5.69 7.74
C SER A 65 14.78 -7.09 8.23
N ARG A 66 13.87 -7.22 9.21
CA ARG A 66 13.33 -8.51 9.68
C ARG A 66 12.32 -9.12 8.72
N PHE A 67 11.77 -8.33 7.81
CA PHE A 67 10.78 -8.73 6.81
C PHE A 67 11.27 -8.39 5.39
N PRO A 68 12.37 -9.02 4.92
CA PRO A 68 12.99 -8.68 3.64
C PRO A 68 12.14 -9.06 2.43
N ASP A 69 11.24 -10.05 2.58
CA ASP A 69 10.36 -10.51 1.50
C ASP A 69 9.22 -9.54 1.22
N ILE A 70 8.93 -8.63 2.15
CA ILE A 70 7.91 -7.59 1.94
C ILE A 70 8.51 -6.51 1.04
N PRO A 71 7.86 -6.17 -0.09
CA PRO A 71 8.45 -5.31 -1.11
C PRO A 71 8.30 -3.82 -0.77
N TRP A 72 8.79 -3.39 0.40
CA TRP A 72 8.66 -2.04 0.94
C TRP A 72 9.06 -0.95 -0.06
N ARG A 73 10.23 -1.13 -0.70
CA ARG A 73 10.78 -0.18 -1.68
C ARG A 73 9.94 -0.12 -2.95
N ASN A 74 9.32 -1.23 -3.36
CA ASN A 74 8.46 -1.25 -4.54
C ASN A 74 7.16 -0.48 -4.25
N MET A 75 6.59 -0.63 -3.05
CA MET A 75 5.42 0.15 -2.62
C MET A 75 5.73 1.66 -2.61
N MET A 76 6.89 2.06 -2.07
CA MET A 76 7.35 3.46 -2.15
C MET A 76 7.56 3.91 -3.61
N GLY A 77 8.13 3.04 -4.46
CA GLY A 77 8.32 3.29 -5.88
C GLY A 77 7.00 3.50 -6.64
N MET A 78 5.96 2.73 -6.30
CA MET A 78 4.62 2.89 -6.86
C MET A 78 4.05 4.27 -6.54
N ARG A 79 4.11 4.71 -5.28
CA ARG A 79 3.71 6.07 -4.86
C ARG A 79 4.45 7.14 -5.63
N ASN A 80 5.76 7.00 -5.81
CA ASN A 80 6.54 7.97 -6.58
C ASN A 80 6.11 8.00 -8.06
N ARG A 81 5.87 6.83 -8.66
CA ARG A 81 5.41 6.74 -10.04
C ARG A 81 4.03 7.40 -10.21
N ILE A 82 3.10 7.15 -9.30
CA ILE A 82 1.76 7.77 -9.31
C ILE A 82 1.86 9.29 -9.14
N ALA A 83 2.65 9.77 -8.16
CA ALA A 83 2.81 11.20 -7.89
C ALA A 83 3.38 12.00 -9.06
N HIS A 84 4.27 11.37 -9.86
CA HIS A 84 4.95 12.00 -10.99
C HIS A 84 4.32 11.70 -12.35
N ALA A 85 3.19 10.98 -12.41
CA ALA A 85 2.53 10.58 -13.65
C ALA A 85 1.76 11.74 -14.33
N HIS A 86 2.45 12.85 -14.61
CA HIS A 86 1.87 14.07 -15.19
C HIS A 86 1.26 13.88 -16.59
N THR A 87 1.63 12.82 -17.32
CA THR A 87 1.16 12.60 -18.71
C THR A 87 0.75 11.18 -19.04
N THR A 88 1.34 10.14 -18.43
CA THR A 88 0.94 8.75 -18.69
C THR A 88 1.17 7.85 -17.47
N LEU A 89 0.08 7.40 -16.87
CA LEU A 89 0.10 6.30 -15.91
C LEU A 89 -0.28 5.01 -16.63
N ASN A 90 0.50 3.95 -16.45
CA ASN A 90 0.18 2.65 -17.01
C ASN A 90 -0.92 1.97 -16.16
N LEU A 91 -2.18 2.11 -16.60
CA LEU A 91 -3.33 1.54 -15.92
C LEU A 91 -3.31 0.01 -15.86
N ALA A 92 -2.69 -0.67 -16.82
CA ALA A 92 -2.52 -2.12 -16.74
C ALA A 92 -1.60 -2.54 -15.58
N THR A 93 -0.56 -1.75 -15.29
CA THR A 93 0.28 -1.96 -14.09
C THR A 93 -0.52 -1.74 -12.80
N ILE A 94 -1.40 -0.74 -12.77
CA ILE A 94 -2.27 -0.49 -11.62
C ILE A 94 -3.24 -1.65 -11.41
N TRP A 95 -3.88 -2.13 -12.47
CA TRP A 95 -4.77 -3.27 -12.42
C TRP A 95 -4.07 -4.53 -11.90
N ALA A 96 -2.90 -4.87 -12.44
CA ALA A 96 -2.10 -6.02 -11.96
C ALA A 96 -1.70 -5.87 -10.47
N THR A 97 -1.47 -4.63 -10.02
CA THR A 97 -1.18 -4.35 -8.61
C THR A 97 -2.39 -4.67 -7.73
N LEU A 98 -3.61 -4.37 -8.18
CA LEU A 98 -4.86 -4.70 -7.48
C LEU A 98 -5.14 -6.21 -7.49
N GLU A 99 -4.87 -6.90 -8.58
CA GLU A 99 -5.17 -8.34 -8.68
C GLU A 99 -4.18 -9.21 -7.88
N GLN A 100 -2.93 -8.75 -7.73
CA GLN A 100 -1.85 -9.61 -7.21
C GLN A 100 -1.20 -9.03 -5.96
N SER A 101 -0.71 -7.79 -6.04
CA SER A 101 0.15 -7.22 -5.00
C SER A 101 -0.61 -6.79 -3.76
N ILE A 102 -1.78 -6.14 -3.92
CA ILE A 102 -2.59 -5.66 -2.80
C ILE A 102 -3.20 -6.81 -2.00
N PRO A 103 -3.81 -7.85 -2.61
CA PRO A 103 -4.30 -9.02 -1.86
C PRO A 103 -3.17 -9.70 -1.06
N THR A 104 -2.02 -9.94 -1.70
CA THR A 104 -0.83 -10.51 -1.03
C THR A 104 -0.38 -9.64 0.15
N LEU A 105 -0.36 -8.32 -0.02
CA LEU A 105 -0.03 -7.40 1.08
C LEU A 105 -1.03 -7.54 2.24
N ILE A 106 -2.34 -7.54 1.96
CA ILE A 106 -3.39 -7.67 2.97
C ILE A 106 -3.24 -8.98 3.76
N GLU A 107 -2.91 -10.09 3.08
CA GLU A 107 -2.68 -11.38 3.73
C GLU A 107 -1.46 -11.36 4.66
N THR A 108 -0.42 -10.59 4.34
CA THR A 108 0.81 -10.50 5.16
C THR A 108 0.71 -9.51 6.33
N LEU A 109 -0.15 -8.49 6.23
CA LEU A 109 -0.26 -7.42 7.21
C LEU A 109 -0.58 -7.87 8.65
N PRO A 110 -1.43 -8.89 8.92
CA PRO A 110 -1.66 -9.37 10.28
C PRO A 110 -0.37 -9.79 10.99
N THR A 111 0.50 -10.55 10.31
CA THR A 111 1.80 -10.97 10.87
C THR A 111 2.71 -9.77 11.16
N LEU A 112 2.73 -8.78 10.27
CA LEU A 112 3.51 -7.55 10.46
C LEU A 112 3.00 -6.72 11.63
N LEU A 113 1.67 -6.60 11.76
CA LEU A 113 1.02 -5.87 12.85
C LEU A 113 1.34 -6.46 14.21
N ASP A 114 1.26 -7.78 14.34
CA ASP A 114 1.59 -8.47 15.59
C ASP A 114 3.07 -8.29 15.96
N ALA A 115 3.96 -8.41 14.99
CA ALA A 115 5.39 -8.18 15.21
C ALA A 115 5.69 -6.73 15.62
N ALA A 116 5.02 -5.75 15.00
CA ALA A 116 5.20 -4.33 15.30
C ALA A 116 4.68 -3.98 16.71
N ARG A 117 3.51 -4.51 17.10
CA ARG A 117 2.95 -4.35 18.45
C ARG A 117 3.87 -4.92 19.52
N GLN A 118 4.48 -6.08 19.27
CA GLN A 118 5.44 -6.67 20.19
C GLN A 118 6.73 -5.85 20.32
N GLU A 119 7.15 -5.15 19.27
CA GLU A 119 8.32 -4.26 19.31
C GLU A 119 8.00 -2.99 20.09
N GLU A 120 6.83 -2.39 19.87
CA GLU A 120 6.35 -1.22 20.60
C GLU A 120 6.10 -1.50 22.09
N ALA A 121 5.66 -2.71 22.47
CA ALA A 121 5.44 -3.09 23.87
C ALA A 121 6.74 -3.34 24.66
N LYS A 122 7.88 -3.47 23.97
CA LYS A 122 9.19 -3.72 24.59
C LYS A 122 10.02 -2.45 24.81
N GLY A 123 9.63 -1.33 24.20
CA GLY A 123 10.28 -0.01 24.31
C GLY A 123 9.53 0.91 25.24
#